data_AF-A0A359N0G4-F1
#
_entry.id   AF-A0A359N0G4-F1
#
_cell.length_a   1.000
_cell.length_b   1.000
_cell.length_c   1.000
_cell.angle_alpha   90.00
_cell.angle_beta   90.00
_cell.angle_gamma   90.00
#
_symmetry.space_group_name_H-M   'P 1'
#
loop_
_entity.id
_entity.type
_entity.pdbx_description
1 polymer ?
#
loop_
_entity_poly.entity_id
_entity_poly.type
_entity_poly.pdbx_seq_one_letter_code
_entity_poly.pdbx_strand_id
1 'polypeptide(L)' 'MFEEYEKKLKQYNILDFDDILTNTYKILQNKEVLDYFQNRFSYFLVDEYQDTNEVQYNIIKLLASKSRNLCVV' A
#
# COMPACT_ATOMS: atom_id res chain seq x y z
N MET A 1 -21.71 -1.30 14.62
CA MET A 1 -20.52 -1.40 15.50
C MET A 1 -19.24 -1.03 14.75
N PHE A 2 -18.89 -1.73 13.66
CA PHE A 2 -17.70 -1.41 12.84
C PHE A 2 -17.75 -0.01 12.20
N GLU A 3 -18.87 0.37 11.57
CA GLU A 3 -19.01 1.69 10.93
C GLU A 3 -18.90 2.86 11.92
N GLU A 4 -19.31 2.65 13.17
CA GLU A 4 -19.24 3.68 14.21
C GLU A 4 -17.82 3.84 14.76
N TYR A 5 -17.07 2.74 14.84
CA TYR A 5 -15.64 2.75 15.13
C TYR A 5 -14.87 3.52 14.05
N GLU A 6 -15.08 3.16 12.78
CA GLU A 6 -14.52 3.85 11.61
C GLU A 6 -14.84 5.35 11.60
N LYS A 7 -16.09 5.69 11.93
CA LYS A 7 -16.53 7.08 11.99
C LYS A 7 -15.81 7.85 13.09
N LYS A 8 -15.56 7.23 14.25
CA LYS A 8 -14.79 7.86 15.34
C LYS A 8 -13.33 8.05 14.95
N LEU A 9 -12.67 7.04 14.38
CA LEU A 9 -11.28 7.17 13.90
C LEU A 9 -11.13 8.33 12.92
N LYS A 10 -12.03 8.39 11.91
CA LYS A 10 -12.05 9.49 10.94
C LYS A 10 -12.30 10.85 11.59
N GLN A 11 -13.19 10.93 12.58
CA GLN A 11 -13.47 12.18 13.30
C GLN A 11 -12.23 12.70 14.07
N TYR A 12 -11.43 11.81 14.63
CA TYR A 12 -10.21 12.18 15.34
C TYR A 12 -8.97 12.26 14.43
N ASN A 13 -9.13 12.01 13.12
CA ASN A 13 -8.03 11.94 12.16
C ASN A 13 -6.92 10.96 12.58
N ILE A 14 -7.34 9.81 13.13
CA ILE A 14 -6.47 8.72 13.56
C ILE A 14 -6.55 7.62 12.50
N LEU A 15 -5.41 6.99 12.23
CA LEU A 15 -5.31 5.81 11.38
C LEU A 15 -4.90 4.62 12.24
N ASP A 16 -5.54 3.47 12.02
CA ASP A 16 -5.03 2.20 12.50
C ASP A 16 -4.13 1.50 11.46
N PHE A 17 -3.69 0.27 11.76
CA PHE A 17 -2.75 -0.43 10.88
C PHE A 17 -3.36 -0.81 9.53
N ASP A 18 -4.64 -1.18 9.48
CA ASP A 18 -5.32 -1.54 8.25
C ASP A 18 -5.59 -0.30 7.39
N ASP A 19 -5.91 0.82 8.04
CA ASP A 19 -6.03 2.12 7.40
C ASP A 19 -4.74 2.54 6.68
N ILE A 20 -3.57 2.30 7.26
CA ILE A 20 -2.29 2.64 6.62
C ILE A 20 -2.16 1.91 5.28
N LEU A 21 -2.44 0.61 5.24
CA LEU A 21 -2.35 -0.18 4.02
C LEU A 21 -3.41 0.25 3.00
N THR A 22 -4.67 0.31 3.41
CA THR A 22 -5.78 0.60 2.50
C THR A 22 -5.72 2.03 1.96
N ASN A 23 -5.33 3.01 2.77
CA ASN A 23 -5.19 4.40 2.32
C ASN A 23 -3.94 4.59 1.45
N THR A 24 -2.83 3.88 1.75
CA THR A 24 -1.67 3.83 0.84
C THR A 24 -2.08 3.31 -0.54
N TYR A 25 -2.81 2.19 -0.58
CA TYR A 25 -3.31 1.63 -1.83
C TYR A 25 -4.21 2.61 -2.60
N LYS A 26 -5.12 3.32 -1.91
CA LYS A 26 -5.99 4.35 -2.52
C LYS A 26 -5.17 5.51 -3.11
N ILE A 27 -4.18 6.02 -2.37
CA ILE A 27 -3.35 7.13 -2.83
C ILE A 27 -2.51 6.72 -4.05
N LEU A 28 -2.01 5.48 -4.08
CA LEU A 28 -1.26 4.93 -5.22
C LEU A 28 -2.11 4.73 -6.48
N GLN A 29 -3.45 4.87 -6.41
CA GLN A 29 -4.29 4.94 -7.62
C GLN A 29 -4.10 6.26 -8.38
N ASN A 30 -3.58 7.31 -7.71
CA ASN A 30 -3.21 8.54 -8.39
C ASN A 30 -1.89 8.34 -9.14
N LYS A 31 -1.94 8.51 -10.47
CA LYS A 31 -0.80 8.30 -11.38
C LYS A 31 0.42 9.16 -11.05
N GLU A 32 0.23 10.41 -10.62
CA GLU A 32 1.35 11.29 -10.30
C GLU A 32 2.10 10.80 -9.06
N VAL A 33 1.35 10.39 -8.04
CA VAL A 33 1.93 9.84 -6.80
C VAL A 33 2.60 8.50 -7.08
N LEU A 34 1.95 7.63 -7.85
CA LEU A 34 2.53 6.35 -8.24
C LEU A 34 3.82 6.55 -9.05
N ASP A 35 3.81 7.42 -10.05
CA ASP A 35 4.98 7.67 -10.91
C ASP A 35 6.15 8.24 -10.09
N TYR A 36 5.88 9.12 -9.13
CA TYR A 36 6.90 9.62 -8.19
C TYR A 36 7.61 8.46 -7.48
N PHE A 37 6.87 7.52 -6.90
CA PHE A 37 7.47 6.38 -6.18
C PHE A 37 8.13 5.37 -7.12
N GLN A 38 7.55 5.10 -8.28
CA GLN A 38 8.13 4.21 -9.29
C GLN A 38 9.43 4.76 -9.89
N ASN A 39 9.58 6.09 -9.98
CA ASN A 39 10.84 6.72 -10.39
C ASN A 39 11.88 6.74 -9.27
N ARG A 40 11.43 6.81 -8.00
CA ARG A 40 12.30 6.83 -6.84
C ARG A 40 12.87 5.45 -6.50
N PHE A 41 12.08 4.39 -6.66
CA PHE A 41 12.47 3.02 -6.29
C PHE A 41 12.43 2.11 -7.51
N SER A 42 13.60 1.61 -7.90
CA SER A 42 13.74 0.72 -9.06
C SER A 42 13.85 -0.75 -8.70
N TYR A 43 14.11 -1.10 -7.44
CA TYR A 43 14.28 -2.47 -6.97
C TYR A 43 13.48 -2.69 -5.69
N PHE A 44 12.78 -3.82 -5.62
CA PHE A 44 11.93 -4.19 -4.51
C PHE A 44 12.34 -5.56 -3.99
N LEU A 45 12.56 -5.67 -2.68
CA LEU A 45 12.78 -6.93 -1.97
C LEU A 45 11.65 -7.08 -0.95
N VAL A 46 10.92 -8.18 -1.00
CA VAL A 46 9.85 -8.50 -0.05
C VAL A 46 10.19 -9.82 0.62
N ASP A 47 10.35 -9.78 1.93
CA ASP A 47 10.57 -10.95 2.78
C ASP A 47 9.22 -11.46 3.31
N GLU A 48 9.19 -12.71 3.79
CA GLU A 48 7.98 -13.38 4.30
C GLU A 48 6.77 -13.24 3.35
N TYR A 49 7.00 -13.42 2.04
CA TYR A 49 5.98 -13.12 1.03
C TYR A 49 4.74 -14.01 1.17
N GLN A 50 4.89 -15.21 1.74
CA GLN A 50 3.78 -16.12 2.04
C GLN A 50 2.74 -15.54 3.01
N ASP A 51 3.12 -14.57 3.84
CA ASP A 51 2.22 -13.93 4.82
C ASP A 51 1.57 -12.65 4.27
N THR A 52 1.83 -12.30 3.00
CA THR A 52 1.31 -11.09 2.36
C THR A 52 -0.20 -11.21 2.08
N ASN A 53 -0.97 -10.21 2.52
CA ASN A 53 -2.40 -10.12 2.23
C ASN A 53 -2.70 -9.42 0.89
N GLU A 54 -3.97 -9.41 0.47
CA GLU A 54 -4.36 -8.87 -0.84
C GLU A 54 -4.00 -7.39 -1.05
N VAL A 55 -4.18 -6.53 -0.03
CA VAL A 55 -3.87 -5.11 -0.16
C VAL A 55 -2.36 -4.88 -0.27
N GLN A 56 -1.55 -5.59 0.50
CA GLN A 56 -0.09 -5.53 0.44
C GLN A 56 0.41 -6.00 -0.93
N TYR A 57 -0.10 -7.13 -1.43
CA TYR A 57 0.20 -7.62 -2.77
C TYR A 57 -0.08 -6.58 -3.85
N ASN A 58 -1.25 -5.95 -3.79
CA ASN A 58 -1.64 -4.93 -4.77
C ASN A 58 -0.76 -3.69 -4.70
N ILE A 59 -0.33 -3.26 -3.51
CA ILE A 59 0.65 -2.17 -3.33
C ILE A 59 1.99 -2.54 -3.98
N ILE A 60 2.55 -3.71 -3.64
CA ILE A 60 3.83 -4.19 -4.18
C ILE A 60 3.75 -4.25 -5.70
N LYS A 61 2.66 -4.81 -6.24
CA LYS A 61 2.43 -4.93 -7.69
C LYS A 61 2.38 -3.57 -8.38
N LEU A 62 1.68 -2.59 -7.82
CA LEU A 62 1.64 -1.24 -8.37
C LEU A 62 3.03 -0.62 -8.40
N LEU A 63 3.75 -0.64 -7.28
CA LEU A 63 5.07 -0.03 -7.16
C LEU A 63 6.12 -0.69 -8.07
N ALA A 64 6.13 -2.02 -8.15
CA ALA A 64 7.11 -2.75 -8.96
C ALA A 64 6.77 -2.79 -10.45
N SER A 65 5.56 -2.42 -10.87
CA SER A 65 5.10 -2.62 -12.26
C SER A 65 5.92 -1.88 -13.33
N LYS A 66 6.57 -0.75 -12.99
CA LYS A 66 7.39 0.04 -13.92
C LYS A 66 8.77 -0.56 -14.13
N SER A 67 9.50 -0.87 -13.07
CA SER A 67 10.87 -1.41 -13.16
C SER A 67 10.91 -2.92 -13.38
N ARG A 68 9.88 -3.63 -12.90
CA ARG A 68 9.76 -5.10 -12.87
C ARG A 68 10.89 -5.82 -12.14
N ASN A 69 11.67 -5.11 -11.32
CA ASN A 69 12.71 -5.70 -10.48
C ASN A 69 12.13 -5.98 -9.10
N LEU A 70 11.45 -7.12 -8.96
CA LEU A 70 10.89 -7.60 -7.70
C LEU A 70 11.57 -8.93 -7.35
N CYS A 71 12.18 -8.98 -6.16
CA CYS A 71 12.64 -10.20 -5.53
C CYS A 71 11.74 -10.49 -4.33
N VAL A 72 11.26 -11.71 -4.22
CA VAL A 72 10.50 -12.18 -3.05
C VAL A 72 11.17 -13.43 -2.49
N VAL A 73 11.12 -13.61 -1.18
CA VAL A 73 11.64 -14.78 -0.46
C VAL A 73 10.47 -15.59 0.10
#